data_AF-A0A2T7EW59-F1
#
_entry.id   AF-A0A2T7EW59-F1
#
_cell.length_a   1.000
_cell.length_b   1.000
_cell.length_c   1.000
_cell.angle_alpha   90.00
_cell.angle_beta   90.00
_cell.angle_gamma   90.00
#
_symmetry.space_group_name_H-M   'P 1'
#
loop_
_entity.id
_entity.type
_entity.pdbx_description
1 polymer ?
#
loop_
_entity_poly.entity_id
_entity_poly.type
_entity_poly.pdbx_seq_one_letter_code
_entity_poly.pdbx_strand_id
1 'polypeptide(L)'
;MDAGDGSPAASPLDAVAAAFKSRVVELQDLVLARSMFPATALPDLASVNASVTAMESRVQDIRRRLQEELDAIPKAKKLIELSLKQQEKLQHMLANVPSGMHEGVFATHLEQSSSRMLPDCFNYSSSVREHNECELKIKEEPVAAPKKGRAPAPRWYISTEELDSLSSYMRGRLTLEKVNIAINEVASYADANAHLVTCPKKKCSCSCQMTCGIKLWN
;
A
#
# COMPACT_ATOMS: atom_id res chain seq x y z
N MET A 1 -79.08 71.28 15.02
CA MET A 1 -77.82 70.86 14.40
C MET A 1 -78.03 69.43 13.97
N ASP A 2 -78.18 69.19 12.68
CA ASP A 2 -78.04 67.86 12.10
C ASP A 2 -77.54 68.07 10.66
N ALA A 3 -76.29 67.70 10.40
CA ALA A 3 -75.66 67.82 9.11
C ALA A 3 -75.51 66.40 8.57
N GLY A 4 -76.31 66.09 7.56
CA GLY A 4 -76.42 64.78 6.94
C GLY A 4 -75.10 64.31 6.33
N ASP A 5 -74.77 63.07 6.67
CA ASP A 5 -73.74 62.22 6.11
C ASP A 5 -74.02 61.96 4.61
N GLY A 6 -73.30 62.68 3.75
CA GLY A 6 -73.34 62.53 2.30
C GLY A 6 -72.06 61.89 1.80
N SER A 7 -71.83 60.62 2.13
CA SER A 7 -70.77 59.83 1.49
C SER A 7 -71.07 59.75 -0.02
N PRO A 8 -70.20 60.24 -0.91
CA PRO A 8 -70.42 60.12 -2.35
C PRO A 8 -70.32 58.65 -2.72
N ALA A 9 -71.47 58.03 -3.04
CA ALA A 9 -71.49 56.73 -3.66
C ALA A 9 -70.65 56.81 -4.93
N ALA A 10 -69.46 56.17 -4.91
CA ALA A 10 -68.57 56.12 -6.06
C ALA A 10 -69.38 55.67 -7.28
N SER A 11 -69.23 56.40 -8.39
CA SER A 11 -69.99 56.08 -9.59
C SER A 11 -69.61 54.66 -10.05
N PRO A 12 -70.52 53.92 -10.72
CA PRO A 12 -70.20 52.59 -11.26
C PRO A 12 -68.95 52.60 -12.15
N LEU A 13 -68.66 53.73 -12.81
CA LEU A 13 -67.45 53.95 -13.61
C LEU A 13 -66.18 54.01 -12.75
N ASP A 14 -66.24 54.69 -11.60
CA ASP A 14 -65.10 54.79 -10.67
C ASP A 14 -64.76 53.44 -10.04
N ALA A 15 -65.78 52.61 -9.75
CA ALA A 15 -65.59 51.25 -9.28
C ALA A 15 -64.87 50.39 -10.32
N VAL A 16 -65.25 50.50 -11.61
CA VAL A 16 -64.56 49.81 -12.71
C VAL A 16 -63.13 50.33 -12.90
N ALA A 17 -62.92 51.65 -12.81
CA ALA A 17 -61.58 52.24 -12.91
C ALA A 17 -60.67 51.81 -11.76
N ALA A 18 -61.21 51.72 -10.54
CA ALA A 18 -60.50 51.20 -9.37
C ALA A 18 -60.17 49.71 -9.53
N ALA A 19 -61.12 48.89 -9.98
CA ALA A 19 -60.89 47.47 -10.26
C ALA A 19 -59.83 47.26 -11.35
N PHE A 20 -59.85 48.07 -12.41
CA PHE A 20 -58.83 48.02 -13.46
C PHE A 20 -57.45 48.42 -12.94
N LYS A 21 -57.35 49.49 -12.14
CA LYS A 21 -56.09 49.89 -11.49
C LYS A 21 -55.57 48.80 -10.56
N SER A 22 -56.44 48.19 -9.73
CA SER A 22 -56.08 47.04 -8.90
C SER A 22 -55.50 45.92 -9.77
N ARG A 23 -56.16 45.59 -10.88
CA ARG A 23 -55.72 44.53 -11.76
C ARG A 23 -54.39 44.84 -12.46
N VAL A 24 -54.14 46.10 -12.82
CA VAL A 24 -52.85 46.54 -13.38
C VAL A 24 -51.74 46.37 -12.35
N VAL A 25 -51.97 46.77 -11.09
CA VAL A 25 -50.99 46.58 -10.00
C VAL A 25 -50.73 45.08 -9.76
N GLU A 26 -51.78 44.26 -9.66
CA GLU A 26 -51.64 42.81 -9.53
C GLU A 26 -50.83 42.20 -10.68
N LEU A 27 -51.06 42.65 -11.92
CA LEU A 27 -50.30 42.18 -13.08
C LEU A 27 -48.84 42.64 -13.03
N GLN A 28 -48.57 43.87 -12.59
CA GLN A 28 -47.21 44.36 -12.41
C GLN A 28 -46.46 43.55 -11.34
N ASP A 29 -47.10 43.27 -10.21
CA ASP A 29 -46.54 42.43 -9.15
C ASP A 29 -46.24 41.01 -9.65
N LEU A 30 -47.14 40.43 -10.45
CA LEU A 30 -46.96 39.11 -11.03
C LEU A 30 -45.82 39.06 -12.06
N VAL A 31 -45.65 40.12 -12.86
CA VAL A 31 -44.54 40.27 -13.81
C VAL A 31 -43.22 40.43 -13.06
N LEU A 32 -43.18 41.25 -12.00
CA LEU A 32 -41.99 41.41 -11.15
C LEU A 32 -41.59 40.07 -10.51
N ALA A 33 -42.54 39.36 -9.91
CA ALA A 33 -42.31 38.05 -9.32
C ALA A 33 -41.79 37.03 -10.34
N ARG A 34 -42.33 37.04 -11.58
CA ARG A 34 -41.84 36.21 -12.68
C ARG A 34 -40.44 36.61 -13.15
N SER A 35 -40.12 37.90 -13.15
CA SER A 35 -38.82 38.42 -13.57
C SER A 35 -37.71 38.22 -12.54
N MET A 36 -38.07 37.97 -11.27
CA MET A 36 -37.12 37.75 -10.16
C MET A 36 -36.21 36.54 -10.40
N PHE A 37 -36.66 35.57 -11.19
CA PHE A 37 -35.86 34.43 -11.64
C PHE A 37 -36.05 34.25 -13.15
N PRO A 38 -35.20 34.86 -14.00
CA PRO A 38 -35.25 34.56 -15.42
C PRO A 38 -35.02 33.07 -15.63
N ALA A 39 -35.63 32.47 -16.66
CA ALA A 39 -35.49 31.03 -16.94
C ALA A 39 -34.03 30.59 -17.10
N THR A 40 -33.12 31.53 -17.36
CA THR A 40 -31.67 31.34 -17.43
C THR A 40 -30.98 31.15 -16.06
N ALA A 41 -31.61 31.51 -14.94
CA ALA A 41 -31.05 31.39 -13.59
C ALA A 41 -31.27 29.99 -12.96
N LEU A 42 -32.24 29.22 -13.46
CA LEU A 42 -32.53 27.87 -12.95
C LEU A 42 -31.38 26.87 -13.16
N PRO A 43 -30.71 26.83 -14.34
CA PRO A 43 -29.56 25.96 -14.55
C PRO A 43 -28.36 26.33 -13.66
N ASP A 44 -28.10 27.62 -13.45
CA ASP A 44 -27.01 28.09 -12.59
C ASP A 44 -27.25 27.70 -11.13
N LEU A 45 -28.49 27.83 -10.64
CA LEU A 45 -28.84 27.40 -9.29
C LEU A 45 -28.74 25.88 -9.13
N ALA A 46 -29.14 25.11 -10.14
CA ALA A 46 -28.97 23.65 -10.15
C ALA A 46 -27.48 23.25 -10.15
N SER A 47 -26.64 23.95 -10.89
CA SER A 47 -25.19 23.77 -10.90
C SER A 47 -24.57 24.07 -9.54
N VAL A 48 -24.94 25.19 -8.91
CA VAL A 48 -24.51 25.54 -7.55
C VAL A 48 -24.94 24.46 -6.55
N ASN A 49 -26.19 24.02 -6.61
CA ASN A 49 -26.69 22.96 -5.74
C ASN A 49 -25.89 21.65 -5.91
N ALA A 50 -25.64 21.23 -7.16
CA ALA A 50 -24.82 20.06 -7.43
C ALA A 50 -23.38 20.20 -6.88
N SER A 51 -22.78 21.38 -6.99
CA SER A 51 -21.46 21.69 -6.44
C SER A 51 -21.47 21.59 -4.90
N VAL A 52 -22.48 22.16 -4.24
CA VAL A 52 -22.65 22.09 -2.79
C VAL A 52 -22.81 20.63 -2.33
N THR A 53 -23.69 19.86 -2.97
CA THR A 53 -23.86 18.42 -2.65
C THR A 53 -22.57 17.63 -2.85
N ALA A 54 -21.80 17.93 -3.91
CA ALA A 54 -20.50 17.31 -4.13
C ALA A 54 -19.49 17.68 -3.04
N MET A 55 -19.46 18.94 -2.60
CA MET A 55 -18.62 19.39 -1.49
C MET A 55 -19.01 18.73 -0.17
N GLU A 56 -20.30 18.64 0.13
CA GLU A 56 -20.82 17.96 1.32
C GLU A 56 -20.37 16.50 1.35
N SER A 57 -20.50 15.77 0.23
CA SER A 57 -19.99 14.41 0.09
C SER A 57 -18.49 14.32 0.37
N ARG A 58 -17.69 15.24 -0.16
CA ARG A 58 -16.23 15.27 0.09
C ARG A 58 -15.90 15.52 1.55
N VAL A 59 -16.65 16.38 2.23
CA VAL A 59 -16.45 16.63 3.67
C VAL A 59 -16.79 15.39 4.50
N GLN A 60 -17.81 14.62 4.11
CA GLN A 60 -18.12 13.33 4.74
C GLN A 60 -16.96 12.33 4.57
N ASP A 61 -16.39 12.25 3.36
CA ASP A 61 -15.23 11.39 3.10
C ASP A 61 -13.99 11.78 3.90
N ILE A 62 -13.70 13.08 4.01
CA ILE A 62 -12.59 13.59 4.84
C ILE A 62 -12.82 13.18 6.30
N ARG A 63 -14.04 13.36 6.82
CA ARG A 63 -14.37 13.00 8.20
C ARG A 63 -14.16 11.52 8.48
N ARG A 64 -14.61 10.66 7.55
CA ARG A 64 -14.41 9.21 7.66
C ARG A 64 -12.93 8.85 7.72
N ARG A 65 -12.10 9.40 6.82
CA ARG A 65 -10.64 9.17 6.82
C ARG A 65 -9.98 9.67 8.10
N LEU A 66 -10.35 10.85 8.59
CA LEU A 66 -9.83 11.36 9.86
C LEU A 66 -10.17 10.44 11.03
N GLN A 67 -11.36 9.83 11.03
CA GLN A 67 -11.72 8.83 12.04
C GLN A 67 -10.87 7.57 11.93
N GLU A 68 -10.66 7.05 10.71
CA GLU A 68 -9.79 5.89 10.45
C GLU A 68 -8.34 6.16 10.96
N GLU A 69 -7.80 7.36 10.70
CA GLU A 69 -6.49 7.78 11.20
C GLU A 69 -6.45 7.91 12.73
N LEU A 70 -7.48 8.50 13.34
CA LEU A 70 -7.60 8.60 14.81
C LEU A 70 -7.59 7.22 15.47
N ASP A 71 -8.27 6.23 14.87
CA ASP A 71 -8.30 4.85 15.36
C ASP A 71 -6.98 4.09 15.09
N ALA A 72 -6.17 4.53 14.12
CA ALA A 72 -4.87 3.95 13.80
C ALA A 72 -3.74 4.46 14.72
N ILE A 73 -3.77 5.73 15.13
CA ILE A 73 -2.78 6.35 16.03
C ILE A 73 -2.49 5.51 17.30
N PRO A 74 -3.47 5.01 18.07
CA PRO A 74 -3.17 4.23 19.28
C PRO A 74 -2.47 2.89 18.96
N LYS A 75 -2.77 2.29 17.80
CA LYS A 75 -2.11 1.06 17.35
C LYS A 75 -0.63 1.32 17.08
N ALA A 76 -0.32 2.43 16.40
CA ALA A 76 1.05 2.85 16.16
C ALA A 76 1.80 3.15 17.46
N LYS A 77 1.18 3.87 18.41
CA LYS A 77 1.77 4.13 19.73
C LYS A 77 2.11 2.86 20.49
N LYS A 78 1.20 1.88 20.49
CA LYS A 78 1.43 0.57 21.14
C LYS A 78 2.61 -0.17 20.50
N LEU A 79 2.73 -0.12 19.17
CA LEU A 79 3.85 -0.73 18.47
C LEU A 79 5.19 -0.08 18.84
N ILE A 80 5.24 1.25 18.93
CA ILE A 80 6.43 2.00 19.38
C ILE A 80 6.81 1.58 20.79
N GLU A 81 5.85 1.49 21.71
CA GLU A 81 6.10 1.08 23.10
C GLU A 81 6.69 -0.34 23.17
N LEU A 82 6.13 -1.28 22.41
CA LEU A 82 6.65 -2.65 22.35
C LEU A 82 8.06 -2.71 21.75
N SER A 83 8.30 -1.93 20.68
CA SER A 83 9.62 -1.83 20.06
C SER A 83 10.66 -1.27 21.02
N LEU A 84 10.30 -0.26 21.83
CA LEU A 84 11.20 0.34 22.81
C LEU A 84 11.58 -0.67 23.91
N LYS A 85 10.59 -1.40 24.44
CA LYS A 85 10.84 -2.49 25.42
C LYS A 85 11.74 -3.57 24.85
N GLN A 86 11.55 -3.94 23.58
CA GLN A 86 12.40 -4.91 22.90
C GLN A 86 13.83 -4.38 22.76
N GLN A 87 13.99 -3.12 22.38
CA GLN A 87 15.29 -2.48 22.27
C GLN A 87 16.04 -2.45 23.60
N GLU A 88 15.38 -2.06 24.70
CA GLU A 88 15.95 -2.07 26.04
C GLU A 88 16.44 -3.47 26.42
N LYS A 89 15.65 -4.51 26.12
CA LYS A 89 16.04 -5.91 26.36
C LYS A 89 17.28 -6.30 25.54
N LEU A 90 17.33 -5.93 24.26
CA LEU A 90 18.48 -6.20 23.40
C LEU A 90 19.73 -5.47 23.90
N GLN A 91 19.61 -4.21 24.32
CA GLN A 91 20.70 -3.43 24.89
C GLN A 91 21.21 -4.04 26.20
N HIS A 92 20.29 -4.48 27.07
CA HIS A 92 20.64 -5.21 28.27
C HIS A 92 21.39 -6.51 27.94
N MET A 93 20.92 -7.28 26.95
CA MET A 93 21.63 -8.49 26.52
C MET A 93 23.03 -8.15 26.00
N LEU A 94 23.16 -7.12 25.16
CA LEU A 94 24.44 -6.65 24.62
C LEU A 94 25.42 -6.26 25.73
N ALA A 95 24.96 -5.53 26.75
CA ALA A 95 25.77 -5.14 27.89
C ALA A 95 26.24 -6.33 28.75
N ASN A 96 25.53 -7.45 28.69
CA ASN A 96 25.81 -8.67 29.46
C ASN A 96 26.32 -9.83 28.58
N VAL A 97 26.76 -9.57 27.35
CA VAL A 97 27.35 -10.62 26.50
C VAL A 97 28.71 -11.03 27.10
N PRO A 98 28.98 -12.33 27.30
CA PRO A 98 30.25 -12.81 27.81
C PRO A 98 31.42 -12.45 26.89
N SER A 99 32.58 -12.12 27.48
CA SER A 99 33.79 -11.64 26.78
C SER A 99 34.26 -12.56 25.64
N GLY A 100 34.01 -13.87 25.71
CA GLY A 100 34.37 -14.85 24.68
C GLY A 100 33.47 -14.84 23.43
N MET A 101 32.47 -13.95 23.33
CA MET A 101 31.54 -13.83 22.20
C MET A 101 31.62 -12.47 21.46
N HIS A 102 32.41 -11.51 21.94
CA HIS A 102 32.46 -10.14 21.38
C HIS A 102 33.23 -10.02 20.05
N GLU A 103 34.09 -10.97 19.72
CA GLU A 103 35.06 -10.81 18.61
C GLU A 103 34.53 -11.20 17.22
N GLY A 104 33.38 -11.86 17.11
CA GLY A 104 32.87 -12.37 15.83
C GLY A 104 31.88 -11.47 15.07
N VAL A 105 31.30 -10.45 15.71
CA VAL A 105 30.12 -9.75 15.16
C VAL A 105 30.34 -8.25 14.90
N PHE A 106 31.27 -7.59 15.61
CA PHE A 106 31.42 -6.13 15.52
C PHE A 106 32.58 -5.63 14.66
N ALA A 107 33.45 -6.52 14.16
CA ALA A 107 34.71 -6.13 13.52
C ALA A 107 34.61 -5.74 12.01
N THR A 108 33.42 -5.62 11.40
CA THR A 108 33.35 -5.29 9.95
C THR A 108 32.45 -4.12 9.54
N HIS A 109 31.75 -3.41 10.44
CA HIS A 109 30.82 -2.36 9.95
C HIS A 109 30.58 -1.14 10.87
N LEU A 110 31.50 -0.76 11.75
CA LEU A 110 31.28 0.45 12.59
C LEU A 110 32.13 1.68 12.21
N GLU A 111 33.21 1.52 11.46
CA GLU A 111 34.17 2.61 11.19
C GLU A 111 34.10 3.16 9.75
N GLN A 112 32.95 3.17 9.07
CA GLN A 112 32.83 3.76 7.72
C GLN A 112 31.55 4.56 7.44
N SER A 113 30.78 4.96 8.45
CA SER A 113 29.56 5.76 8.21
C SER A 113 29.43 6.97 9.12
N SER A 114 30.48 7.80 9.13
CA SER A 114 30.28 9.24 9.19
C SER A 114 30.09 9.74 7.76
N SER A 115 29.00 10.45 7.51
CA SER A 115 28.65 11.16 6.26
C SER A 115 27.68 10.45 5.30
N ARG A 116 26.45 10.98 5.34
CA ARG A 116 25.42 11.11 4.28
C ARG A 116 24.34 10.02 4.16
N MET A 117 23.17 10.40 4.68
CA MET A 117 21.80 10.21 4.15
C MET A 117 21.40 8.80 3.68
N LEU A 118 20.42 8.22 4.39
CA LEU A 118 19.61 7.04 4.03
C LEU A 118 19.39 6.85 2.52
N PRO A 119 19.36 5.60 2.02
CA PRO A 119 18.09 4.87 2.00
C PRO A 119 18.13 3.33 2.17
N ASP A 120 16.96 2.82 2.57
CA ASP A 120 16.36 1.51 2.27
C ASP A 120 16.95 0.21 2.82
N CYS A 121 16.38 -0.17 3.96
CA CYS A 121 15.59 -1.39 4.21
C CYS A 121 15.97 -2.71 3.49
N PHE A 122 16.13 -3.75 4.33
CA PHE A 122 16.20 -5.18 4.04
C PHE A 122 17.54 -5.73 3.56
N ASN A 123 18.45 -6.00 4.51
CA ASN A 123 19.37 -7.12 4.40
C ASN A 123 19.30 -7.95 5.68
N TYR A 124 18.42 -8.96 5.66
CA TYR A 124 18.37 -10.03 6.66
C TYR A 124 19.57 -10.95 6.44
N SER A 125 20.71 -10.57 7.03
CA SER A 125 21.85 -11.47 7.22
C SER A 125 21.58 -12.33 8.44
N SER A 126 21.03 -13.52 8.21
CA SER A 126 20.91 -14.58 9.21
C SER A 126 22.27 -15.26 9.36
N SER A 127 23.08 -14.78 10.31
CA SER A 127 24.26 -15.50 10.77
C SER A 127 23.84 -16.54 11.82
N VAL A 128 23.44 -17.72 11.34
CA VAL A 128 23.31 -18.90 12.20
C VAL A 128 24.69 -19.48 12.43
N ARG A 129 25.00 -19.58 13.72
CA ARG A 129 26.24 -20.09 14.33
C ARG A 129 26.60 -21.48 13.82
N GLU A 130 27.90 -21.66 13.62
CA GLU A 130 28.54 -22.96 13.49
C GLU A 130 28.18 -23.85 14.69
N HIS A 131 27.53 -24.97 14.41
CA HIS A 131 27.49 -26.10 15.31
C HIS A 131 28.27 -27.22 14.63
N ASN A 132 29.41 -27.56 15.22
CA ASN A 132 30.03 -28.88 15.07
C ASN A 132 28.95 -29.94 15.27
N GLU A 133 28.91 -31.00 14.47
CA GLU A 133 29.01 -32.39 14.93
C GLU A 133 29.16 -33.36 13.74
N CYS A 134 30.18 -34.22 13.89
CA CYS A 134 30.20 -35.64 13.55
C CYS A 134 30.09 -36.11 12.08
N GLU A 135 31.28 -36.42 11.57
CA GLU A 135 31.58 -37.37 10.49
C GLU A 135 30.83 -38.69 10.67
N LEU A 136 29.87 -38.98 9.78
CA LEU A 136 29.40 -40.34 9.50
C LEU A 136 29.64 -40.65 8.03
N LYS A 137 30.63 -41.52 7.82
CA LYS A 137 31.03 -42.10 6.53
C LYS A 137 29.84 -42.82 5.89
N ILE A 138 29.36 -42.31 4.75
CA ILE A 138 28.64 -43.12 3.76
C ILE A 138 29.19 -42.80 2.35
N LYS A 139 30.13 -43.66 1.95
CA LYS A 139 30.48 -44.17 0.62
C LYS A 139 30.29 -43.26 -0.62
N GLU A 140 31.44 -42.83 -1.13
CA GLU A 140 31.73 -42.19 -2.43
C GLU A 140 31.71 -43.17 -3.62
N GLU A 141 31.26 -42.74 -4.80
CA GLU A 141 31.90 -42.97 -6.13
C GLU A 141 31.23 -42.11 -7.24
N PRO A 142 31.91 -41.76 -8.36
CA PRO A 142 32.23 -40.36 -8.67
C PRO A 142 31.78 -39.94 -10.09
N VAL A 143 31.99 -38.66 -10.47
CA VAL A 143 32.55 -38.23 -11.78
C VAL A 143 32.73 -36.69 -11.84
N ALA A 144 33.97 -36.30 -12.21
CA ALA A 144 34.44 -35.08 -12.88
C ALA A 144 34.64 -33.74 -12.11
N ALA A 145 35.87 -33.61 -11.60
CA ALA A 145 36.84 -32.51 -11.73
C ALA A 145 36.55 -31.07 -11.20
N PRO A 146 37.57 -30.42 -10.58
CA PRO A 146 37.37 -29.34 -9.62
C PRO A 146 37.40 -27.96 -10.28
N LYS A 147 36.51 -27.06 -9.85
CA LYS A 147 36.66 -25.62 -10.10
C LYS A 147 36.57 -24.85 -8.79
N LYS A 148 37.62 -24.08 -8.55
CA LYS A 148 37.87 -23.26 -7.37
C LYS A 148 36.65 -22.41 -7.00
N GLY A 149 36.26 -22.55 -5.72
CA GLY A 149 35.78 -21.43 -4.92
C GLY A 149 34.33 -21.01 -5.15
N ARG A 150 33.36 -21.91 -4.92
CA ARG A 150 32.07 -21.49 -4.36
C ARG A 150 31.45 -22.65 -3.60
N ALA A 151 31.04 -22.38 -2.36
CA ALA A 151 30.33 -23.37 -1.56
C ALA A 151 29.02 -23.76 -2.27
N PRO A 152 28.66 -25.05 -2.29
CA PRO A 152 27.38 -25.51 -2.85
C PRO A 152 26.20 -24.82 -2.13
N ALA A 153 25.05 -24.74 -2.79
CA ALA A 153 23.83 -24.25 -2.16
C ALA A 153 23.60 -24.96 -0.80
N PRO A 154 23.26 -24.22 0.26
CA PRO A 154 23.04 -24.81 1.58
C PRO A 154 21.87 -25.79 1.53
N ARG A 155 22.11 -27.03 1.99
CA ARG A 155 21.12 -28.11 2.07
C ARG A 155 20.87 -28.43 3.53
N TRP A 156 19.85 -27.83 4.11
CA TRP A 156 19.42 -28.12 5.48
C TRP A 156 18.33 -29.19 5.44
N TYR A 157 18.73 -30.45 5.59
CA TYR A 157 17.79 -31.56 5.67
C TYR A 157 17.02 -31.52 6.97
N ILE A 158 15.76 -31.93 6.90
CA ILE A 158 14.89 -32.07 8.06
C ILE A 158 15.14 -33.43 8.70
N SER A 159 15.23 -33.47 10.03
CA SER A 159 15.35 -34.71 10.80
C SER A 159 13.99 -35.36 11.07
N THR A 160 13.99 -36.64 11.47
CA THR A 160 12.77 -37.36 11.87
C THR A 160 12.05 -36.65 13.02
N GLU A 161 12.80 -36.14 13.99
CA GLU A 161 12.28 -35.49 15.20
C GLU A 161 11.64 -34.13 14.89
N GLU A 162 12.23 -33.39 13.95
CA GLU A 162 11.67 -32.12 13.47
C GLU A 162 10.37 -32.35 12.69
N LEU A 163 10.32 -33.39 11.86
CA LEU A 163 9.09 -33.76 11.15
C LEU A 163 8.01 -34.27 12.11
N ASP A 164 8.40 -35.00 13.16
CA ASP A 164 7.50 -35.53 14.18
C ASP A 164 6.92 -34.45 15.09
N SER A 165 7.58 -33.29 15.19
CA SER A 165 7.07 -32.10 15.89
C SER A 165 5.88 -31.44 15.17
N LEU A 166 5.63 -31.77 13.89
CA LEU A 166 4.49 -31.25 13.14
C LEU A 166 3.17 -31.91 13.57
N SER A 167 2.04 -31.30 13.21
CA SER A 167 0.72 -31.89 13.46
C SER A 167 0.52 -33.22 12.72
N SER A 168 -0.24 -34.15 13.31
CA SER A 168 -0.48 -35.49 12.74
C SER A 168 -1.05 -35.45 11.32
N TYR A 169 -1.89 -34.44 11.03
CA TYR A 169 -2.45 -34.18 9.71
C TYR A 169 -1.38 -33.91 8.64
N MET A 170 -0.34 -33.15 8.97
CA MET A 170 0.76 -32.83 8.06
C MET A 170 1.64 -34.06 7.81
N ARG A 171 1.95 -34.81 8.87
CA ARG A 171 2.73 -36.06 8.77
C ARG A 171 2.03 -37.14 7.94
N GLY A 172 0.70 -37.14 7.89
CA GLY A 172 -0.06 -38.06 7.03
C GLY A 172 0.10 -37.80 5.52
N ARG A 173 0.64 -36.64 5.13
CA ARG A 173 0.77 -36.22 3.72
C ARG A 173 2.20 -35.92 3.29
N LEU A 174 3.05 -35.55 4.24
CA LEU A 174 4.48 -35.28 4.04
C LEU A 174 5.28 -36.44 4.62
N THR A 175 6.09 -37.08 3.78
CA THR A 175 7.10 -38.03 4.24
C THR A 175 8.45 -37.32 4.30
N LEU A 176 9.31 -37.73 5.24
CA LEU A 176 10.66 -37.18 5.41
C LEU A 176 11.44 -37.17 4.08
N GLU A 177 11.34 -38.27 3.35
CA GLU A 177 11.97 -38.45 2.03
C GLU A 177 11.47 -37.41 1.02
N LYS A 178 10.15 -37.16 0.94
CA LYS A 178 9.60 -36.17 0.00
C LYS A 178 10.10 -34.76 0.30
N VAL A 179 10.22 -34.40 1.57
CA VAL A 179 10.69 -33.07 1.96
C VAL A 179 12.17 -32.91 1.66
N ASN A 180 12.99 -33.90 2.00
CA ASN A 180 14.43 -33.86 1.73
C ASN A 180 14.76 -33.94 0.23
N ILE A 181 13.95 -34.64 -0.58
CA ILE A 181 14.04 -34.60 -2.05
C ILE A 181 13.72 -33.19 -2.57
N ALA A 182 12.64 -32.56 -2.11
CA ALA A 182 12.30 -31.20 -2.54
C ALA A 182 13.40 -30.18 -2.19
N ILE A 183 14.04 -30.32 -1.04
CA ILE A 183 15.19 -29.48 -0.65
C ILE A 183 16.35 -29.66 -1.63
N ASN A 184 16.61 -30.90 -2.06
CA ASN A 184 17.63 -31.18 -3.07
C ASN A 184 17.30 -30.59 -4.45
N GLU A 185 16.04 -30.66 -4.87
CA GLU A 185 15.58 -30.06 -6.12
C GLU A 185 15.78 -28.54 -6.12
N VAL A 186 15.33 -27.86 -5.05
CA VAL A 186 15.47 -26.41 -4.90
C VAL A 186 16.94 -25.98 -4.85
N ALA A 187 17.79 -26.74 -4.14
CA ALA A 187 19.23 -26.48 -4.11
C ALA A 187 19.86 -26.62 -5.51
N SER A 188 19.48 -27.64 -6.28
CA SER A 188 19.94 -27.81 -7.66
C SER A 188 19.51 -26.66 -8.57
N TYR A 189 18.29 -26.13 -8.42
CA TYR A 189 17.85 -24.94 -9.15
C TYR A 189 18.65 -23.69 -8.75
N ALA A 190 18.96 -23.53 -7.46
CA ALA A 190 19.76 -22.42 -6.96
C ALA A 190 21.20 -22.48 -7.51
N ASP A 191 21.82 -23.66 -7.54
CA ASP A 191 23.14 -23.88 -8.12
C ASP A 191 23.13 -23.54 -9.63
N ALA A 192 22.13 -23.99 -10.38
CA ALA A 192 21.98 -23.66 -11.80
C ALA A 192 21.79 -22.15 -12.04
N ASN A 193 20.97 -21.48 -11.24
CA ASN A 193 20.77 -20.04 -11.31
C ASN A 193 22.04 -19.27 -10.97
N ALA A 194 22.79 -19.71 -9.95
CA ALA A 194 24.07 -19.11 -9.59
C ALA A 194 25.07 -19.22 -10.75
N HIS A 195 25.09 -20.34 -11.48
CA HIS A 195 25.90 -20.46 -12.70
C HIS A 195 25.50 -19.46 -13.78
N LEU A 196 24.21 -19.31 -14.07
CA LEU A 196 23.72 -18.37 -15.09
C LEU A 196 24.06 -16.90 -14.77
N VAL A 197 23.97 -16.51 -13.50
CA VAL A 197 24.28 -15.16 -13.04
C VAL A 197 25.80 -14.89 -13.03
N THR A 198 26.60 -15.92 -12.81
CA THR A 198 28.08 -15.82 -12.71
C THR A 198 28.77 -15.96 -14.06
N CYS A 199 28.13 -16.55 -15.07
CA CYS A 199 28.68 -16.57 -16.42
C CYS A 199 28.89 -15.12 -16.90
N PRO A 200 30.14 -14.71 -17.22
CA PRO A 200 30.36 -13.38 -17.79
C PRO A 200 29.55 -13.33 -19.08
N LYS A 201 28.71 -12.29 -19.23
CA LYS A 201 27.97 -12.00 -20.46
C LYS A 201 29.00 -11.81 -21.58
N LYS A 202 29.42 -12.91 -22.23
CA LYS A 202 30.11 -12.85 -23.50
C LYS A 202 29.18 -12.07 -24.39
N LYS A 203 29.65 -10.93 -24.90
CA LYS A 203 28.92 -10.04 -25.79
C LYS A 203 28.09 -10.90 -26.76
N CYS A 204 26.78 -10.87 -26.64
CA CYS A 204 25.88 -11.29 -27.71
C CYS A 204 26.03 -10.26 -28.83
N SER A 205 27.15 -10.31 -29.54
CA SER A 205 27.32 -9.65 -30.83
C SER A 205 26.71 -10.58 -31.88
N CYS A 206 25.50 -10.22 -32.30
CA CYS A 206 24.88 -10.52 -33.59
C CYS A 206 24.70 -11.98 -34.03
N SER A 207 23.45 -12.47 -33.98
CA SER A 207 22.75 -12.98 -35.19
C SER A 207 21.24 -13.13 -34.94
N CYS A 208 20.51 -12.02 -34.94
CA CYS A 208 19.08 -11.98 -35.28
C CYS A 208 18.78 -10.59 -35.85
N GLN A 209 19.34 -10.31 -37.03
CA GLN A 209 18.78 -9.32 -37.94
C GLN A 209 17.74 -10.01 -38.82
N MET A 210 16.75 -9.22 -39.24
CA MET A 210 15.59 -9.52 -40.08
C MET A 210 14.46 -10.21 -39.30
N THR A 211 13.31 -9.57 -39.03
CA THR A 211 12.50 -8.74 -39.92
C THR A 211 11.64 -7.72 -39.14
N CYS A 212 11.99 -6.43 -39.17
CA CYS A 212 11.02 -5.35 -38.97
C CYS A 212 10.80 -4.71 -40.35
N GLY A 213 9.97 -5.38 -41.17
CA GLY A 213 9.58 -4.90 -42.48
C GLY A 213 8.40 -3.95 -42.36
N ILE A 214 8.66 -2.68 -42.05
CA ILE A 214 7.72 -1.61 -42.39
C ILE A 214 7.91 -1.37 -43.89
N LYS A 215 7.10 -2.04 -44.69
CA LYS A 215 6.88 -1.66 -46.09
C LYS A 215 6.05 -0.39 -46.09
N LEU A 216 6.69 0.73 -46.42
CA LEU A 216 6.04 1.82 -47.14
C LEU A 216 5.42 1.21 -48.41
N TRP A 217 4.10 1.36 -48.56
CA TRP A 217 3.41 1.27 -49.84
C TRP A 217 2.79 2.63 -50.13
N ASN A 218 2.87 2.99 -51.42
CA ASN A 218 2.49 4.27 -52.04
C ASN A 218 1.15 4.85 -51.58
#